data_AF-A0A817WZ55-F1
#
_entry.id   AF-A0A817WZ55-F1
#
_cell.length_a   1.000
_cell.length_b   1.000
_cell.length_c   1.000
_cell.angle_alpha   90.00
_cell.angle_beta   90.00
_cell.angle_gamma   90.00
#
_symmetry.space_group_name_H-M   'P 1'
#
loop_
_entity.id
_entity.type
_entity.pdbx_description
1 polymer ?
#
loop_
_entity_poly.entity_id
_entity_poly.type
_entity_poly.pdbx_seq_one_letter_code
_entity_poly.pdbx_strand_id
1 'polypeptide(L)'
;DLPNPKQLEFVSSFDYHMNVEGIEEFLTEFKRETYGGRDVVTVGEANGVDADQAVDWVDEEDGKFNMIFQFEVTNLWDKTLSTLNVLPVKRILTRWQKSLEKTGWNAVFLENHDKPRIVSTWGNDKEHWRDCATSFATVYMLMMGTPFIYEGQEIGMTNVRFPSISDYPDVAARNFYNLELAKGIDHNELMEMIYMTGRDNARTPMQWDDSLNAGFSTAQQAWIGINPNYVHINVAQQEKDEHSILNFYKRLTRLRKENDIFIYGIYDLILSNHKQIYGYTRTSDTKRAYVLTNLTDRVAQFTLYQGLSSSQLVLTNLLEPIPEHKNEKSFKFHPYEIRVYIIDYKKKELHHLQKEKHAIDQSKNIQSTLSTETKRKDDTSESLTKRQTVALQKLEQMSHNLLLQSEQNQNDIISALTEATAKALSEIETSKQQTKHKSTSVEIDQENVVPADSSEIDLENEPIYKKRERQRSLVLHLGKKYH
;
A
#
# COMPACT_ATOMS: atom_id res chain seq x y z
N ASP A 1 -38.92 -16.34 -2.37
CA ASP A 1 -38.84 -14.87 -2.22
C ASP A 1 -37.94 -14.49 -1.07
N LEU A 2 -37.20 -13.40 -1.23
CA LEU A 2 -36.31 -12.87 -0.20
C LEU A 2 -37.12 -12.22 0.93
N PRO A 3 -36.63 -12.22 2.18
CA PRO A 3 -37.30 -11.51 3.27
C PRO A 3 -37.47 -10.02 2.95
N ASN A 4 -38.70 -9.52 3.02
CA ASN A 4 -39.02 -8.10 2.80
C ASN A 4 -39.72 -7.48 4.03
N PRO A 5 -39.05 -7.40 5.19
CA PRO A 5 -39.66 -6.89 6.43
C PRO A 5 -40.04 -5.41 6.33
N LYS A 6 -39.44 -4.66 5.40
CA LYS A 6 -39.69 -3.23 5.17
C LYS A 6 -40.73 -2.97 4.07
N GLN A 7 -41.31 -4.01 3.46
CA GLN A 7 -42.28 -3.91 2.35
C GLN A 7 -41.80 -2.99 1.23
N LEU A 8 -40.50 -3.07 0.90
CA LEU A 8 -39.91 -2.32 -0.20
C LEU A 8 -40.39 -2.89 -1.54
N GLU A 9 -40.42 -2.05 -2.57
CA GLU A 9 -40.73 -2.48 -3.94
C GLU A 9 -39.73 -3.55 -4.44
N PHE A 10 -38.46 -3.39 -4.07
CA PHE A 10 -37.38 -4.33 -4.37
C PHE A 10 -36.55 -4.61 -3.12
N VAL A 11 -36.01 -5.83 -3.02
CA VAL A 11 -35.10 -6.26 -1.96
C VAL A 11 -33.79 -6.76 -2.57
N SER A 12 -32.67 -6.45 -1.92
CA SER A 12 -31.36 -6.91 -2.34
C SER A 12 -31.29 -8.44 -2.31
N SER A 13 -30.83 -9.05 -3.40
CA SER A 13 -30.61 -10.49 -3.49
C SER A 13 -29.18 -10.92 -3.16
N PHE A 14 -28.25 -9.98 -2.91
CA PHE A 14 -26.81 -10.25 -2.78
C PHE A 14 -26.49 -11.38 -1.79
N ASP A 15 -27.13 -11.39 -0.62
CA ASP A 15 -26.89 -12.39 0.44
C ASP A 15 -27.14 -13.85 -0.01
N TYR A 16 -27.87 -14.07 -1.11
CA TYR A 16 -28.23 -15.41 -1.61
C TYR A 16 -27.53 -15.79 -2.92
N HIS A 17 -26.67 -14.94 -3.49
CA HIS A 17 -25.92 -15.28 -4.71
C HIS A 17 -24.47 -14.77 -4.75
N MET A 18 -24.06 -13.92 -3.82
CA MET A 18 -22.70 -13.41 -3.73
C MET A 18 -21.88 -14.28 -2.77
N ASN A 19 -20.82 -14.92 -3.26
CA ASN A 19 -19.91 -15.77 -2.49
C ASN A 19 -20.63 -16.83 -1.62
N VAL A 20 -21.55 -17.59 -2.24
CA VAL A 20 -22.36 -18.61 -1.57
C VAL A 20 -21.74 -20.01 -1.63
N GLU A 21 -22.18 -20.90 -0.73
CA GLU A 21 -21.77 -22.29 -0.69
C GLU A 21 -21.91 -22.98 -2.07
N GLY A 22 -20.88 -23.75 -2.46
CA GLY A 22 -20.79 -24.43 -3.76
C GLY A 22 -19.96 -23.66 -4.80
N ILE A 23 -19.71 -22.36 -4.63
CA ILE A 23 -18.90 -21.58 -5.59
C ILE A 23 -17.48 -22.14 -5.77
N GLU A 24 -16.85 -22.59 -4.69
CA GLU A 24 -15.48 -23.11 -4.68
C GLU A 24 -15.31 -24.35 -5.56
N GLU A 25 -16.33 -25.21 -5.65
CA GLU A 25 -16.31 -26.40 -6.50
C GLU A 25 -16.28 -26.00 -7.98
N PHE A 26 -17.16 -25.08 -8.38
CA PHE A 26 -17.19 -24.58 -9.75
C PHE A 26 -15.94 -23.80 -10.13
N LEU A 27 -15.37 -22.99 -9.23
CA LEU A 27 -14.13 -22.26 -9.50
C LEU A 27 -12.93 -23.21 -9.62
N THR A 28 -12.89 -24.26 -8.80
CA THR A 28 -11.87 -25.32 -8.89
C THR A 28 -11.98 -26.09 -10.22
N GLU A 29 -13.20 -26.45 -10.62
CA GLU A 29 -13.45 -27.05 -11.93
C GLU A 29 -13.05 -26.09 -13.06
N PHE A 30 -13.46 -24.83 -12.98
CA PHE A 30 -13.13 -23.82 -14.00
C PHE A 30 -11.61 -23.66 -14.16
N LYS A 31 -10.85 -23.59 -13.05
CA LYS A 31 -9.37 -23.61 -13.07
C LYS A 31 -8.87 -24.85 -13.82
N ARG A 32 -9.32 -26.04 -13.43
CA ARG A 32 -8.85 -27.32 -13.98
C ARG A 32 -9.13 -27.45 -15.49
N GLU A 33 -10.33 -27.08 -15.94
CA GLU A 33 -10.80 -27.31 -17.31
C GLU A 33 -10.38 -26.19 -18.29
N THR A 34 -9.90 -25.04 -17.79
CA THR A 34 -9.58 -23.89 -18.66
C THR A 34 -8.10 -23.48 -18.60
N TYR A 35 -7.70 -22.66 -17.63
CA TYR A 35 -6.36 -22.05 -17.55
C TYR A 35 -5.35 -22.85 -16.74
N GLY A 36 -5.78 -23.87 -15.99
CA GLY A 36 -4.90 -24.72 -15.18
C GLY A 36 -3.76 -25.31 -16.04
N GLY A 37 -2.53 -25.09 -15.59
CA GLY A 37 -1.33 -25.52 -16.31
C GLY A 37 -0.89 -24.62 -17.49
N ARG A 38 -1.53 -23.46 -17.70
CA ARG A 38 -1.09 -22.46 -18.69
C ARG A 38 -0.33 -21.32 -18.01
N ASP A 39 0.64 -20.75 -18.72
CA ASP A 39 1.36 -19.55 -18.29
C ASP A 39 0.51 -18.30 -18.57
N VAL A 40 -0.45 -18.04 -17.68
CA VAL A 40 -1.38 -16.91 -17.74
C VAL A 40 -1.57 -16.31 -16.36
N VAL A 41 -1.91 -15.02 -16.31
CA VAL A 41 -2.32 -14.35 -15.06
C VAL A 41 -3.84 -14.30 -15.01
N THR A 42 -4.41 -14.73 -13.88
CA THR A 42 -5.84 -14.73 -13.63
C THR A 42 -6.20 -13.78 -12.50
N VAL A 43 -7.20 -12.94 -12.73
CA VAL A 43 -7.71 -11.97 -11.75
C VAL A 43 -9.22 -12.10 -11.69
N GLY A 44 -9.74 -12.50 -10.54
CA GLY A 44 -11.19 -12.58 -10.32
C GLY A 44 -11.74 -11.23 -9.85
N GLU A 45 -12.84 -10.77 -10.43
CA GLU A 45 -13.63 -9.68 -9.86
C GLU A 45 -14.57 -10.26 -8.79
N ALA A 46 -14.12 -10.30 -7.54
CA ALA A 46 -14.77 -11.08 -6.48
C ALA A 46 -15.44 -10.18 -5.45
N ASN A 47 -16.57 -9.58 -5.83
CA ASN A 47 -17.39 -8.82 -4.88
C ASN A 47 -17.94 -9.75 -3.78
N GLY A 48 -17.95 -9.26 -2.53
CA GLY A 48 -18.42 -10.02 -1.37
C GLY A 48 -17.45 -11.02 -0.76
N VAL A 49 -16.20 -11.08 -1.24
CA VAL A 49 -15.14 -11.83 -0.56
C VAL A 49 -14.50 -10.94 0.50
N ASP A 50 -14.56 -11.37 1.76
CA ASP A 50 -13.87 -10.70 2.86
C ASP A 50 -12.38 -11.09 2.90
N ALA A 51 -11.55 -10.22 3.47
CA ALA A 51 -10.10 -10.42 3.53
C ALA A 51 -9.66 -11.74 4.21
N ASP A 52 -10.43 -12.25 5.16
CA ASP A 52 -10.18 -13.50 5.89
C ASP A 52 -10.48 -14.75 5.05
N GLN A 53 -11.35 -14.64 4.05
CA GLN A 53 -11.66 -15.71 3.09
C GLN A 53 -10.80 -15.65 1.83
N ALA A 54 -10.11 -14.53 1.60
CA ALA A 54 -9.38 -14.28 0.36
C ALA A 54 -8.28 -15.32 0.08
N VAL A 55 -7.70 -15.94 1.11
CA VAL A 55 -6.68 -17.00 0.92
C VAL A 55 -7.25 -18.16 0.12
N ASP A 56 -8.47 -18.62 0.40
CA ASP A 56 -9.08 -19.75 -0.33
C ASP A 56 -9.23 -19.46 -1.83
N TRP A 57 -9.31 -18.18 -2.19
CA TRP A 57 -9.43 -17.71 -3.57
C TRP A 57 -8.09 -17.56 -4.29
N VAL A 58 -7.03 -17.15 -3.57
CA VAL A 58 -5.78 -16.69 -4.19
C VAL A 58 -4.50 -17.30 -3.61
N ASP A 59 -4.62 -18.33 -2.79
CA ASP A 59 -3.48 -19.11 -2.32
C ASP A 59 -2.62 -19.60 -3.49
N GLU A 60 -1.30 -19.63 -3.29
CA GLU A 60 -0.35 -20.04 -4.32
C GLU A 60 -0.58 -21.47 -4.83
N GLU A 61 -0.93 -22.40 -3.93
CA GLU A 61 -1.09 -23.82 -4.26
C GLU A 61 -2.57 -24.13 -4.55
N ASP A 62 -3.45 -23.81 -3.61
CA ASP A 62 -4.86 -24.21 -3.63
C ASP A 62 -5.81 -23.11 -4.12
N GLY A 63 -5.29 -21.91 -4.40
CA GLY A 63 -6.08 -20.78 -4.87
C GLY A 63 -6.62 -21.00 -6.28
N LYS A 64 -7.75 -20.37 -6.57
CA LYS A 64 -8.44 -20.52 -7.85
C LYS A 64 -7.89 -19.48 -8.82
N PHE A 65 -7.67 -18.26 -8.36
CA PHE A 65 -7.08 -17.17 -9.15
C PHE A 65 -5.69 -16.80 -8.64
N ASN A 66 -4.88 -16.10 -9.45
CA ASN A 66 -3.62 -15.54 -8.94
C ASN A 66 -3.86 -14.34 -8.01
N MET A 67 -4.96 -13.62 -8.21
CA MET A 67 -5.37 -12.49 -7.38
C MET A 67 -6.87 -12.20 -7.58
N ILE A 68 -7.44 -11.38 -6.70
CA ILE A 68 -8.83 -10.90 -6.83
C ILE A 68 -8.91 -9.40 -6.62
N PHE A 69 -9.84 -8.75 -7.34
CA PHE A 69 -10.30 -7.42 -7.01
C PHE A 69 -11.31 -7.49 -5.86
N GLN A 70 -10.96 -6.82 -4.76
CA GLN A 70 -11.83 -6.61 -3.61
C GLN A 70 -12.47 -5.22 -3.65
N PHE A 71 -13.66 -5.10 -3.07
CA PHE A 71 -14.47 -3.88 -3.14
C PHE A 71 -14.71 -3.24 -1.77
N GLU A 72 -14.10 -3.71 -0.69
CA GLU A 72 -14.33 -3.11 0.62
C GLU A 72 -13.87 -1.65 0.69
N VAL A 73 -12.69 -1.35 0.14
CA VAL A 73 -12.19 0.02 0.09
C VAL A 73 -13.08 0.88 -0.79
N THR A 74 -13.66 0.27 -1.83
CA THR A 74 -14.47 0.95 -2.82
C THR A 74 -15.91 1.20 -2.36
N ASN A 75 -16.41 0.37 -1.44
CA ASN A 75 -17.70 0.54 -0.78
C ASN A 75 -17.69 1.71 0.23
N LEU A 76 -16.53 2.28 0.54
CA LEU A 76 -16.46 3.55 1.28
C LEU A 76 -16.97 4.73 0.43
N TRP A 77 -16.99 4.62 -0.91
CA TRP A 77 -17.60 5.63 -1.79
C TRP A 77 -19.11 5.70 -1.63
N ASP A 78 -19.78 4.57 -1.45
CA ASP A 78 -21.25 4.47 -1.51
C ASP A 78 -21.94 4.95 -0.22
N LYS A 79 -21.16 5.24 0.83
CA LYS A 79 -21.69 5.52 2.18
C LYS A 79 -21.70 6.99 2.57
N THR A 80 -21.06 7.88 1.80
CA THR A 80 -21.00 9.30 2.17
C THR A 80 -20.83 10.25 0.98
N LEU A 81 -21.61 11.34 0.94
CA LEU A 81 -21.30 12.57 0.19
C LEU A 81 -20.09 13.35 0.79
N SER A 82 -19.30 12.73 1.68
CA SER A 82 -18.33 13.41 2.53
C SER A 82 -16.89 13.09 2.16
N THR A 83 -16.02 13.99 2.58
CA THR A 83 -14.55 13.91 2.51
C THR A 83 -13.98 12.57 3.00
N LEU A 84 -12.84 12.19 2.44
CA LEU A 84 -12.15 10.94 2.76
C LEU A 84 -11.91 10.75 4.26
N ASN A 85 -12.38 9.63 4.81
CA ASN A 85 -11.96 9.17 6.13
C ASN A 85 -10.76 8.22 6.00
N VAL A 86 -9.56 8.70 6.35
CA VAL A 86 -8.31 7.94 6.21
C VAL A 86 -8.26 6.70 7.10
N LEU A 87 -8.93 6.69 8.26
CA LEU A 87 -8.84 5.58 9.21
C LEU A 87 -9.50 4.28 8.69
N PRO A 88 -10.73 4.30 8.16
CA PRO A 88 -11.31 3.14 7.45
C PRO A 88 -10.43 2.63 6.32
N VAL A 89 -9.89 3.52 5.47
CA VAL A 89 -9.02 3.13 4.35
C VAL A 89 -7.79 2.37 4.86
N LYS A 90 -7.12 2.88 5.90
CA LYS A 90 -5.99 2.18 6.55
C LYS A 90 -6.36 0.80 7.05
N ARG A 91 -7.50 0.67 7.74
CA ARG A 91 -7.93 -0.59 8.33
C ARG A 91 -8.19 -1.64 7.25
N ILE A 92 -8.93 -1.28 6.21
CA ILE A 92 -9.28 -2.18 5.12
C ILE A 92 -8.02 -2.61 4.36
N LEU A 93 -7.23 -1.65 3.86
CA LEU A 93 -6.04 -1.97 3.08
C LEU A 93 -5.01 -2.75 3.91
N THR A 94 -4.83 -2.43 5.19
CA THR A 94 -3.93 -3.19 6.08
C THR A 94 -4.44 -4.62 6.28
N ARG A 95 -5.75 -4.82 6.45
CA ARG A 95 -6.34 -6.16 6.61
C ARG A 95 -6.07 -7.03 5.37
N TRP A 96 -6.27 -6.49 4.17
CA TRP A 96 -5.96 -7.17 2.92
C TRP A 96 -4.47 -7.46 2.72
N GLN A 97 -3.60 -6.49 3.05
CA GLN A 97 -2.15 -6.70 3.01
C GLN A 97 -1.72 -7.82 3.96
N LYS A 98 -2.28 -7.89 5.17
CA LYS A 98 -1.92 -8.88 6.19
C LYS A 98 -2.52 -10.26 5.95
N SER A 99 -3.76 -10.34 5.46
CA SER A 99 -4.43 -11.63 5.25
C SER A 99 -3.77 -12.44 4.14
N LEU A 100 -3.25 -11.76 3.11
CA LEU A 100 -2.54 -12.38 1.99
C LEU A 100 -1.00 -12.34 2.13
N GLU A 101 -0.46 -11.90 3.28
CA GLU A 101 0.99 -11.67 3.46
C GLU A 101 1.82 -12.95 3.28
N LYS A 102 1.25 -14.12 3.59
CA LYS A 102 1.96 -15.41 3.56
C LYS A 102 1.89 -16.08 2.19
N THR A 103 0.69 -16.39 1.72
CA THR A 103 0.50 -17.31 0.58
C THR A 103 -0.32 -16.73 -0.57
N GLY A 104 -0.96 -15.57 -0.39
CA GLY A 104 -1.78 -14.96 -1.44
C GLY A 104 -1.14 -13.75 -2.13
N TRP A 105 -1.85 -13.22 -3.12
CA TRP A 105 -1.43 -12.01 -3.84
C TRP A 105 -2.58 -11.03 -4.06
N ASN A 106 -2.35 -9.75 -3.74
CA ASN A 106 -3.35 -8.70 -3.89
C ASN A 106 -3.39 -8.15 -5.33
N ALA A 107 -4.58 -7.93 -5.89
CA ALA A 107 -4.77 -6.97 -6.96
C ALA A 107 -5.04 -5.60 -6.33
N VAL A 108 -4.14 -4.64 -6.50
CA VAL A 108 -4.21 -3.34 -5.82
C VAL A 108 -4.68 -2.29 -6.82
N PHE A 109 -5.83 -1.66 -6.55
CA PHE A 109 -6.40 -0.65 -7.45
C PHE A 109 -7.17 0.39 -6.63
N LEU A 110 -7.46 1.52 -7.28
CA LEU A 110 -8.32 2.58 -6.73
C LEU A 110 -9.40 3.06 -7.71
N GLU A 111 -9.19 2.89 -9.01
CA GLU A 111 -10.15 3.28 -10.04
C GLU A 111 -10.45 2.10 -10.97
N ASN A 112 -11.65 2.11 -11.53
CA ASN A 112 -12.10 1.24 -12.62
C ASN A 112 -13.28 1.92 -13.34
N HIS A 113 -13.89 1.23 -14.30
CA HIS A 113 -15.02 1.74 -15.09
C HIS A 113 -16.35 1.83 -14.33
N ASP A 114 -16.41 1.37 -13.08
CA ASP A 114 -17.62 1.27 -12.26
C ASP A 114 -17.61 2.20 -11.05
N LYS A 115 -16.49 2.88 -10.80
CA LYS A 115 -16.34 3.84 -9.70
C LYS A 115 -15.88 5.21 -10.23
N PRO A 116 -16.32 6.31 -9.62
CA PRO A 116 -15.92 7.66 -10.02
C PRO A 116 -14.41 7.89 -9.86
N ARG A 117 -13.90 8.98 -10.45
CA ARG A 117 -12.49 9.36 -10.37
C ARG A 117 -12.12 9.76 -8.93
N ILE A 118 -11.08 9.14 -8.38
CA ILE A 118 -10.73 9.28 -6.96
C ILE A 118 -10.36 10.71 -6.59
N VAL A 119 -9.74 11.44 -7.53
CA VAL A 119 -9.32 12.84 -7.36
C VAL A 119 -10.51 13.77 -7.13
N SER A 120 -11.68 13.44 -7.70
CA SER A 120 -12.91 14.22 -7.57
C SER A 120 -13.76 13.84 -6.37
N THR A 121 -13.63 12.59 -5.88
CA THR A 121 -14.45 12.12 -4.74
C THR A 121 -13.72 12.18 -3.40
N TRP A 122 -12.50 11.65 -3.34
CA TRP A 122 -11.71 11.56 -2.10
C TRP A 122 -10.61 12.61 -2.04
N GLY A 123 -10.17 13.09 -3.20
CA GLY A 123 -9.14 14.11 -3.32
C GLY A 123 -9.71 15.52 -3.37
N ASN A 124 -8.97 16.38 -4.05
CA ASN A 124 -9.35 17.74 -4.36
C ASN A 124 -8.88 18.01 -5.79
N ASP A 125 -9.79 17.89 -6.75
CA ASP A 125 -9.56 18.10 -8.18
C ASP A 125 -9.48 19.58 -8.60
N LYS A 126 -9.29 20.48 -7.63
CA LYS A 126 -9.14 21.92 -7.83
C LYS A 126 -7.72 22.34 -7.44
N GLU A 127 -7.55 22.88 -6.24
CA GLU A 127 -6.31 23.51 -5.77
C GLU A 127 -5.17 22.50 -5.55
N HIS A 128 -5.51 21.24 -5.23
CA HIS A 128 -4.54 20.20 -4.92
C HIS A 128 -4.60 19.02 -5.90
N TRP A 129 -5.09 19.24 -7.11
CA TRP A 129 -5.37 18.19 -8.10
C TRP A 129 -4.20 17.23 -8.31
N ARG A 130 -3.01 17.79 -8.60
CA ARG A 130 -1.79 17.02 -8.79
C ARG A 130 -1.33 16.32 -7.52
N ASP A 131 -1.34 17.04 -6.40
CA ASP A 131 -0.78 16.54 -5.15
C ASP A 131 -1.65 15.40 -4.59
N CYS A 132 -2.98 15.51 -4.65
CA CYS A 132 -3.86 14.43 -4.23
C CYS A 132 -3.74 13.21 -5.16
N ALA A 133 -3.67 13.40 -6.48
CA ALA A 133 -3.50 12.30 -7.44
C ALA A 133 -2.21 11.50 -7.16
N THR A 134 -1.09 12.21 -6.98
CA THR A 134 0.21 11.59 -6.69
C THR A 134 0.25 10.96 -5.29
N SER A 135 -0.49 11.51 -4.32
CA SER A 135 -0.63 10.91 -2.99
C SER A 135 -1.34 9.56 -3.02
N PHE A 136 -2.47 9.47 -3.71
CA PHE A 136 -3.21 8.21 -3.86
C PHE A 136 -2.38 7.19 -4.63
N ALA A 137 -1.75 7.60 -5.74
CA ALA A 137 -0.87 6.74 -6.52
C ALA A 137 0.24 6.11 -5.67
N THR A 138 0.89 6.91 -4.83
CA THR A 138 1.98 6.45 -3.95
C THR A 138 1.50 5.42 -2.93
N VAL A 139 0.31 5.61 -2.35
CA VAL A 139 -0.24 4.67 -1.36
C VAL A 139 -0.40 3.28 -1.96
N TYR A 140 -1.09 3.15 -3.10
CA TYR A 140 -1.47 1.83 -3.60
C TYR A 140 -0.36 1.18 -4.46
N MET A 141 0.39 1.97 -5.24
CA MET A 141 1.42 1.41 -6.13
C MET A 141 2.62 0.83 -5.38
N LEU A 142 2.87 1.24 -4.13
CA LEU A 142 3.99 0.75 -3.30
C LEU A 142 3.55 -0.27 -2.24
N MET A 143 2.29 -0.73 -2.26
CA MET A 143 1.82 -1.87 -1.48
C MET A 143 2.28 -3.21 -2.09
N MET A 144 2.16 -4.30 -1.32
CA MET A 144 2.36 -5.66 -1.81
C MET A 144 1.20 -6.04 -2.73
N GLY A 145 1.50 -6.64 -3.89
CA GLY A 145 0.49 -7.03 -4.88
C GLY A 145 0.83 -6.54 -6.29
N THR A 146 -0.13 -6.66 -7.20
CA THR A 146 -0.02 -6.13 -8.58
C THR A 146 -0.88 -4.87 -8.68
N PRO A 147 -0.28 -3.67 -8.90
CA PRO A 147 -1.05 -2.45 -9.06
C PRO A 147 -1.74 -2.40 -10.43
N PHE A 148 -3.01 -1.99 -10.46
CA PHE A 148 -3.78 -1.69 -11.66
C PHE A 148 -4.04 -0.20 -11.76
N ILE A 149 -3.69 0.38 -12.92
CA ILE A 149 -3.95 1.78 -13.27
C ILE A 149 -5.10 1.76 -14.28
N TYR A 150 -6.17 2.51 -13.99
CA TYR A 150 -7.28 2.66 -14.94
C TYR A 150 -7.02 3.83 -15.89
N GLU A 151 -7.48 3.72 -17.14
CA GLU A 151 -7.20 4.74 -18.16
C GLU A 151 -7.64 6.14 -17.72
N GLY A 152 -6.74 7.12 -17.81
CA GLY A 152 -6.99 8.48 -17.36
C GLY A 152 -6.58 8.76 -15.92
N GLN A 153 -6.42 7.73 -15.08
CA GLN A 153 -5.98 7.90 -13.69
C GLN A 153 -4.55 8.47 -13.63
N GLU A 154 -3.70 8.06 -14.57
CA GLU A 154 -2.31 8.50 -14.70
C GLU A 154 -2.15 9.93 -15.17
N ILE A 155 -3.18 10.52 -15.80
CA ILE A 155 -3.24 11.95 -16.10
C ILE A 155 -4.16 12.70 -15.12
N GLY A 156 -4.69 12.05 -14.10
CA GLY A 156 -5.59 12.67 -13.13
C GLY A 156 -6.91 13.16 -13.74
N MET A 157 -7.49 12.42 -14.69
CA MET A 157 -8.84 12.72 -15.17
C MET A 157 -9.83 12.84 -14.00
N THR A 158 -10.78 13.76 -14.13
CA THR A 158 -11.74 14.12 -13.08
C THR A 158 -13.14 13.65 -13.45
N ASN A 159 -14.06 13.66 -12.48
CA ASN A 159 -15.49 13.52 -12.74
C ASN A 159 -15.97 14.61 -13.72
N VAL A 160 -17.09 14.32 -14.39
CA VAL A 160 -17.72 15.20 -15.37
C VAL A 160 -19.09 15.64 -14.88
N ARG A 161 -19.48 16.85 -15.27
CA ARG A 161 -20.77 17.45 -14.89
C ARG A 161 -21.52 17.86 -16.16
N PHE A 162 -22.13 16.88 -16.84
CA PHE A 162 -22.98 17.15 -17.99
C PHE A 162 -24.32 17.75 -17.53
N PRO A 163 -24.90 18.67 -18.30
CA PRO A 163 -26.03 19.48 -17.84
C PRO A 163 -27.34 18.69 -17.71
N SER A 164 -27.48 17.54 -18.34
CA SER A 164 -28.72 16.76 -18.36
C SER A 164 -28.49 15.28 -18.09
N ILE A 165 -29.44 14.63 -17.43
CA ILE A 165 -29.49 13.17 -17.29
C ILE A 165 -29.48 12.45 -18.65
N SER A 166 -29.95 13.09 -19.72
CA SER A 166 -29.90 12.52 -21.07
C SER A 166 -28.49 12.34 -21.61
N ASP A 167 -27.51 13.06 -21.06
CA ASP A 167 -26.11 13.02 -21.47
C ASP A 167 -25.33 11.90 -20.76
N TYR A 168 -25.99 11.21 -19.82
CA TYR A 168 -25.47 10.06 -19.09
C TYR A 168 -26.07 8.77 -19.65
N PRO A 169 -25.34 8.00 -20.48
CA PRO A 169 -25.85 6.77 -21.08
C PRO A 169 -26.05 5.62 -20.08
N ASP A 170 -25.44 5.67 -18.89
CA ASP A 170 -25.55 4.60 -17.90
C ASP A 170 -26.99 4.35 -17.47
N VAL A 171 -27.45 3.11 -17.69
CA VAL A 171 -28.82 2.70 -17.39
C VAL A 171 -29.13 2.77 -15.89
N ALA A 172 -28.15 2.48 -15.03
CA ALA A 172 -28.34 2.55 -13.59
C ALA A 172 -28.53 4.00 -13.12
N ALA A 173 -27.71 4.94 -13.61
CA ALA A 173 -27.88 6.37 -13.34
C ALA A 173 -29.25 6.90 -13.80
N ARG A 174 -29.68 6.54 -15.02
CA ARG A 174 -31.00 6.95 -15.56
C ARG A 174 -32.16 6.36 -14.78
N ASN A 175 -32.07 5.09 -14.40
CA ASN A 175 -33.11 4.44 -13.59
C ASN A 175 -33.18 5.05 -12.19
N PHE A 176 -32.03 5.25 -11.53
CA PHE A 176 -31.94 5.93 -10.24
C PHE A 176 -32.58 7.32 -10.30
N TYR A 177 -32.18 8.13 -11.27
CA TYR A 177 -32.72 9.48 -11.48
C TYR A 177 -34.26 9.46 -11.61
N ASN A 178 -34.81 8.60 -12.47
CA ASN A 178 -36.25 8.55 -12.71
C ASN A 178 -37.04 8.04 -11.48
N LEU A 179 -36.52 7.02 -10.80
CA LEU A 179 -37.17 6.44 -9.61
C LEU A 179 -37.18 7.44 -8.44
N GLU A 180 -36.07 8.14 -8.19
CA GLU A 180 -35.99 9.11 -7.11
C GLU A 180 -36.71 10.43 -7.44
N LEU A 181 -36.71 10.86 -8.71
CA LEU A 181 -37.51 12.00 -9.15
C LEU A 181 -39.01 11.72 -8.96
N ALA A 182 -39.46 10.50 -9.24
CA ALA A 182 -40.85 10.09 -9.00
C ALA A 182 -41.23 10.08 -7.50
N LYS A 183 -40.25 9.96 -6.59
CA LYS A 183 -40.42 10.11 -5.13
C LYS A 183 -40.41 11.57 -4.68
N GLY A 184 -40.18 12.51 -5.59
CA GLY A 184 -40.20 13.95 -5.32
C GLY A 184 -38.85 14.56 -4.91
N ILE A 185 -37.72 13.86 -5.12
CA ILE A 185 -36.40 14.45 -4.91
C ILE A 185 -36.12 15.50 -6.01
N ASP A 186 -35.52 16.63 -5.63
CA ASP A 186 -35.22 17.73 -6.55
C ASP A 186 -34.21 17.32 -7.63
N HIS A 187 -34.41 17.83 -8.85
CA HIS A 187 -33.52 17.60 -9.99
C HIS A 187 -32.05 17.91 -9.65
N ASN A 188 -31.78 19.05 -9.03
CA ASN A 188 -30.40 19.47 -8.76
C ASN A 188 -29.76 18.54 -7.73
N GLU A 189 -30.50 18.15 -6.70
CA GLU A 189 -30.02 17.20 -5.70
C GLU A 189 -29.65 15.85 -6.34
N LEU A 190 -30.49 15.33 -7.23
CA LEU A 190 -30.20 14.09 -7.97
C LEU A 190 -28.99 14.22 -8.89
N MET A 191 -28.87 15.33 -9.61
CA MET A 191 -27.71 15.56 -10.48
C MET A 191 -26.42 15.68 -9.66
N GLU A 192 -26.44 16.30 -8.48
CA GLU A 192 -25.28 16.31 -7.58
C GLU A 192 -24.89 14.90 -7.12
N MET A 193 -25.85 14.03 -6.81
CA MET A 193 -25.55 12.63 -6.50
C MET A 193 -24.92 11.90 -7.70
N ILE A 194 -25.41 12.14 -8.92
CA ILE A 194 -24.87 11.55 -10.16
C ILE A 194 -23.45 12.07 -10.44
N TYR A 195 -23.19 13.35 -10.27
CA TYR A 195 -21.85 13.93 -10.43
C TYR A 195 -20.83 13.32 -9.46
N MET A 196 -21.28 12.93 -8.27
CA MET A 196 -20.40 12.36 -7.24
C MET A 196 -20.24 10.84 -7.35
N THR A 197 -21.26 10.10 -7.78
CA THR A 197 -21.32 8.63 -7.67
C THR A 197 -21.50 7.89 -8.99
N GLY A 198 -21.87 8.59 -10.07
CA GLY A 198 -22.18 7.99 -11.36
C GLY A 198 -20.96 7.30 -12.00
N ARG A 199 -21.18 6.13 -12.58
CA ARG A 199 -20.13 5.32 -13.24
C ARG A 199 -19.58 5.99 -14.50
N ASP A 200 -20.43 6.73 -15.20
CA ASP A 200 -20.07 7.46 -16.42
C ASP A 200 -18.95 8.50 -16.20
N ASN A 201 -18.72 8.94 -14.96
CA ASN A 201 -17.56 9.77 -14.61
C ASN A 201 -16.21 9.12 -14.96
N ALA A 202 -16.14 7.79 -14.95
CA ALA A 202 -14.95 7.03 -15.32
C ALA A 202 -14.97 6.53 -16.78
N ARG A 203 -16.06 6.81 -17.53
CA ARG A 203 -16.26 6.30 -18.89
C ARG A 203 -16.20 7.39 -19.96
N THR A 204 -16.02 8.65 -19.57
CA THR A 204 -15.73 9.72 -20.53
C THR A 204 -14.45 9.39 -21.30
N PRO A 205 -14.38 9.68 -22.60
CA PRO A 205 -13.25 9.29 -23.42
C PRO A 205 -11.90 9.79 -22.90
N MET A 206 -10.86 8.98 -23.12
CA MET A 206 -9.48 9.32 -22.78
C MET A 206 -9.05 10.63 -23.43
N GLN A 207 -8.36 11.48 -22.67
CA GLN A 207 -7.96 12.83 -23.08
C GLN A 207 -6.52 12.83 -23.61
N TRP A 208 -6.36 12.59 -24.92
CA TRP A 208 -5.04 12.47 -25.56
C TRP A 208 -4.37 13.82 -25.78
N ASP A 209 -5.09 14.80 -26.31
CA ASP A 209 -4.58 16.15 -26.61
C ASP A 209 -5.68 17.23 -26.47
N ASP A 210 -5.40 18.45 -26.92
CA ASP A 210 -6.31 19.62 -26.88
C ASP A 210 -7.11 19.82 -28.18
N SER A 211 -7.09 18.84 -29.09
CA SER A 211 -7.86 18.87 -30.33
C SER A 211 -9.31 18.42 -30.15
N LEU A 212 -10.09 18.37 -31.23
CA LEU A 212 -11.48 17.93 -31.20
C LEU A 212 -11.63 16.59 -30.46
N ASN A 213 -12.57 16.55 -29.51
CA ASN A 213 -12.81 15.40 -28.64
C ASN A 213 -11.55 14.90 -27.91
N ALA A 214 -10.65 15.81 -27.54
CA ALA A 214 -9.39 15.48 -26.89
C ALA A 214 -8.51 14.49 -27.68
N GLY A 215 -8.62 14.48 -29.02
CA GLY A 215 -7.91 13.54 -29.89
C GLY A 215 -8.47 12.11 -29.86
N PHE A 216 -9.57 11.85 -29.13
CA PHE A 216 -10.18 10.52 -29.04
C PHE A 216 -10.87 10.09 -30.35
N SER A 217 -11.51 11.03 -31.05
CA SER A 217 -12.25 10.74 -32.28
C SER A 217 -12.30 11.94 -33.20
N THR A 218 -12.18 11.68 -34.51
CA THR A 218 -12.37 12.67 -35.58
C THR A 218 -13.84 12.93 -35.92
N ALA A 219 -14.77 12.11 -35.40
CA ALA A 219 -16.20 12.34 -35.55
C ALA A 219 -16.62 13.60 -34.78
N GLN A 220 -17.74 14.23 -35.16
CA GLN A 220 -18.21 15.43 -34.47
C GLN A 220 -18.64 15.16 -33.02
N GLN A 221 -19.13 13.96 -32.72
CA GLN A 221 -19.60 13.55 -31.40
C GLN A 221 -19.05 12.16 -31.08
N ALA A 222 -18.58 11.98 -29.84
CA ALA A 222 -18.30 10.67 -29.28
C ALA A 222 -19.60 10.02 -28.73
N TRP A 223 -19.52 8.74 -28.35
CA TRP A 223 -20.68 7.97 -27.85
C TRP A 223 -21.20 8.50 -26.50
N ILE A 224 -20.35 9.19 -25.74
CA ILE A 224 -20.64 9.97 -24.53
C ILE A 224 -19.88 11.31 -24.65
N GLY A 225 -20.33 12.35 -23.95
CA GLY A 225 -19.66 13.65 -23.92
C GLY A 225 -18.19 13.56 -23.47
N ILE A 226 -17.40 14.55 -23.88
CA ILE A 226 -16.00 14.72 -23.48
C ILE A 226 -15.96 15.66 -22.28
N ASN A 227 -15.12 15.37 -21.28
CA ASN A 227 -14.95 16.29 -20.16
C ASN A 227 -14.33 17.61 -20.66
N PRO A 228 -14.97 18.78 -20.50
CA PRO A 228 -14.49 20.03 -21.07
C PRO A 228 -13.08 20.46 -20.64
N ASN A 229 -12.56 19.91 -19.54
CA ASN A 229 -11.23 20.20 -19.03
C ASN A 229 -10.07 19.56 -19.84
N TYR A 230 -10.36 18.81 -20.92
CA TYR A 230 -9.34 18.17 -21.76
C TYR A 230 -8.30 19.13 -22.33
N VAL A 231 -8.67 20.40 -22.51
CA VAL A 231 -7.75 21.49 -22.92
C VAL A 231 -6.62 21.76 -21.91
N HIS A 232 -6.75 21.27 -20.67
CA HIS A 232 -5.76 21.44 -19.58
C HIS A 232 -5.30 20.11 -18.98
N ILE A 233 -6.09 19.05 -19.12
CA ILE A 233 -5.78 17.72 -18.64
C ILE A 233 -5.71 16.81 -19.88
N ASN A 234 -4.52 16.58 -20.41
CA ASN A 234 -4.34 15.63 -21.51
C ASN A 234 -2.94 15.04 -21.51
N VAL A 235 -2.79 13.91 -22.21
CA VAL A 235 -1.52 13.18 -22.33
C VAL A 235 -0.44 14.06 -22.96
N ALA A 236 -0.72 14.69 -24.11
CA ALA A 236 0.27 15.46 -24.87
C ALA A 236 0.91 16.60 -24.06
N GLN A 237 0.16 17.24 -23.17
CA GLN A 237 0.66 18.26 -22.24
C GLN A 237 1.48 17.62 -21.11
N GLN A 238 0.95 16.57 -20.48
CA GLN A 238 1.60 15.93 -19.33
C GLN A 238 2.87 15.15 -19.69
N GLU A 239 3.00 14.66 -20.93
CA GLU A 239 4.25 14.05 -21.40
C GLU A 239 5.43 15.02 -21.37
N LYS A 240 5.18 16.30 -21.66
CA LYS A 240 6.19 17.36 -21.73
C LYS A 240 6.54 17.96 -20.36
N ASP A 241 5.64 17.84 -19.39
CA ASP A 241 5.84 18.35 -18.03
C ASP A 241 6.44 17.26 -17.13
N GLU A 242 7.72 17.39 -16.77
CA GLU A 242 8.43 16.45 -15.90
C GLU A 242 7.79 16.28 -14.53
N HIS A 243 7.04 17.28 -14.07
CA HIS A 243 6.35 17.25 -12.80
C HIS A 243 4.92 16.73 -12.90
N SER A 244 4.41 16.40 -14.09
CA SER A 244 3.04 15.94 -14.31
C SER A 244 2.67 14.69 -13.52
N ILE A 245 1.36 14.42 -13.40
CA ILE A 245 0.84 13.20 -12.79
C ILE A 245 1.34 11.98 -13.60
N LEU A 246 1.32 12.07 -14.93
CA LEU A 246 1.79 11.01 -15.83
C LEU A 246 3.25 10.65 -15.57
N ASN A 247 4.12 11.67 -15.53
CA ASN A 247 5.54 11.46 -15.27
C ASN A 247 5.80 11.02 -13.82
N PHE A 248 4.94 11.39 -12.87
CA PHE A 248 4.97 10.83 -11.51
C PHE A 248 4.63 9.33 -11.48
N TYR A 249 3.59 8.88 -12.19
CA TYR A 249 3.27 7.45 -12.35
C TYR A 249 4.41 6.67 -13.01
N LYS A 250 5.05 7.24 -14.05
CA LYS A 250 6.25 6.64 -14.67
C LYS A 250 7.39 6.47 -13.66
N ARG A 251 7.65 7.48 -12.80
CA ARG A 251 8.64 7.40 -11.71
C ARG A 251 8.28 6.34 -10.67
N LEU A 252 7.02 6.26 -10.24
CA LEU A 252 6.54 5.24 -9.30
C LEU A 252 6.72 3.83 -9.85
N THR A 253 6.32 3.59 -11.10
CA THR A 253 6.48 2.29 -11.77
C THR A 253 7.95 1.90 -11.86
N ARG A 254 8.82 2.85 -12.21
CA ARG A 254 10.27 2.63 -12.23
C ARG A 254 10.81 2.29 -10.84
N LEU A 255 10.47 3.10 -9.83
CA LEU A 255 10.87 2.89 -8.44
C LEU A 255 10.49 1.49 -7.95
N ARG A 256 9.26 1.05 -8.23
CA ARG A 256 8.78 -0.30 -7.90
C ARG A 256 9.59 -1.38 -8.61
N LYS A 257 9.83 -1.22 -9.92
CA LYS A 257 10.55 -2.21 -10.74
C LYS A 257 12.02 -2.35 -10.34
N GLU A 258 12.66 -1.25 -9.95
CA GLU A 258 14.08 -1.22 -9.59
C GLU A 258 14.35 -1.65 -8.13
N ASN A 259 13.31 -1.76 -7.30
CA ASN A 259 13.44 -2.08 -5.88
C ASN A 259 12.49 -3.20 -5.47
N ASP A 260 13.01 -4.43 -5.42
CA ASP A 260 12.28 -5.64 -5.03
C ASP A 260 11.56 -5.53 -3.67
N ILE A 261 12.00 -4.61 -2.79
CA ILE A 261 11.32 -4.31 -1.52
C ILE A 261 9.86 -3.87 -1.70
N PHE A 262 9.52 -3.18 -2.80
CA PHE A 262 8.15 -2.79 -3.09
C PHE A 262 7.33 -3.92 -3.74
N ILE A 263 7.98 -4.98 -4.21
CA ILE A 263 7.32 -6.16 -4.73
C ILE A 263 7.07 -7.14 -3.58
N TYR A 264 8.14 -7.61 -2.93
CA TYR A 264 8.11 -8.73 -1.98
C TYR A 264 8.24 -8.35 -0.52
N GLY A 265 8.60 -7.09 -0.20
CA GLY A 265 8.82 -6.66 1.17
C GLY A 265 7.56 -6.79 2.04
N ILE A 266 7.75 -7.13 3.31
CA ILE A 266 6.68 -7.26 4.31
C ILE A 266 6.05 -5.88 4.56
N TYR A 267 4.73 -5.82 4.52
CA TYR A 267 3.96 -4.59 4.77
C TYR A 267 3.70 -4.42 6.26
N ASP A 268 4.03 -3.28 6.87
CA ASP A 268 3.62 -2.96 8.24
C ASP A 268 3.08 -1.53 8.33
N LEU A 269 1.84 -1.39 8.79
CA LEU A 269 1.21 -0.08 9.03
C LEU A 269 1.91 0.65 10.18
N ILE A 270 2.20 1.92 9.98
CA ILE A 270 2.66 2.84 11.03
C ILE A 270 1.68 4.00 11.15
N LEU A 271 1.75 4.75 12.27
CA LEU A 271 0.83 5.88 12.50
C LEU A 271 -0.65 5.46 12.36
N SER A 272 -1.01 4.27 12.85
CA SER A 272 -2.30 3.63 12.59
C SER A 272 -3.51 4.50 12.99
N ASN A 273 -3.37 5.29 14.05
CA ASN A 273 -4.41 6.18 14.57
C ASN A 273 -4.33 7.62 14.02
N HIS A 274 -3.34 7.95 13.20
CA HIS A 274 -3.21 9.30 12.64
C HIS A 274 -4.31 9.54 11.60
N LYS A 275 -5.06 10.65 11.72
CA LYS A 275 -6.26 10.92 10.89
C LYS A 275 -5.97 11.44 9.48
N GLN A 276 -4.76 11.95 9.23
CA GLN A 276 -4.36 12.51 7.94
C GLN A 276 -3.28 11.68 7.20
N ILE A 277 -2.22 11.30 7.91
CA ILE A 277 -1.09 10.57 7.34
C ILE A 277 -1.39 9.09 7.17
N TYR A 278 -1.38 8.56 5.95
CA TYR A 278 -1.23 7.13 5.67
C TYR A 278 0.26 6.80 5.56
N GLY A 279 0.80 6.13 6.58
CA GLY A 279 2.19 5.71 6.65
C GLY A 279 2.30 4.19 6.77
N TYR A 280 3.20 3.57 6.02
CA TYR A 280 3.55 2.16 6.20
C TYR A 280 5.01 1.91 5.84
N THR A 281 5.50 0.76 6.25
CA THR A 281 6.82 0.28 5.84
C THR A 281 6.72 -0.91 4.91
N ARG A 282 7.72 -1.05 4.04
CA ARG A 282 8.03 -2.29 3.32
C ARG A 282 9.39 -2.75 3.81
N THR A 283 9.49 -3.97 4.31
CA THR A 283 10.74 -4.48 4.92
C THR A 283 11.21 -5.75 4.21
N SER A 284 12.49 -5.79 3.85
CA SER A 284 13.22 -7.01 3.48
C SER A 284 14.33 -7.26 4.50
N ASP A 285 15.20 -8.23 4.26
CA ASP A 285 16.41 -8.41 5.07
C ASP A 285 17.30 -7.18 5.07
N THR A 286 17.63 -6.66 3.90
CA THR A 286 18.71 -5.67 3.78
C THR A 286 18.18 -4.25 3.79
N LYS A 287 16.87 -4.06 3.68
CA LYS A 287 16.28 -2.73 3.47
C LYS A 287 14.96 -2.55 4.21
N ARG A 288 14.65 -1.30 4.53
CA ARG A 288 13.31 -0.87 4.93
C ARG A 288 12.94 0.42 4.23
N ALA A 289 11.81 0.39 3.53
CA ALA A 289 11.21 1.57 2.94
C ALA A 289 10.14 2.14 3.89
N TYR A 290 10.07 3.46 4.00
CA TYR A 290 9.00 4.20 4.66
C TYR A 290 8.21 4.93 3.58
N VAL A 291 6.94 4.57 3.41
CA VAL A 291 6.01 5.24 2.52
C VAL A 291 5.12 6.11 3.39
N LEU A 292 5.28 7.43 3.29
CA LEU A 292 4.57 8.41 4.11
C LEU A 292 3.78 9.33 3.20
N THR A 293 2.46 9.40 3.40
CA THR A 293 1.56 10.20 2.58
C THR A 293 0.58 10.96 3.46
N ASN A 294 0.42 12.26 3.24
CA ASN A 294 -0.74 12.99 3.72
C ASN A 294 -1.88 12.75 2.73
N LEU A 295 -3.06 12.35 3.20
CA LEU A 295 -4.23 12.13 2.33
C LEU A 295 -5.31 13.21 2.54
N THR A 296 -4.90 14.39 3.02
CA THR A 296 -5.81 15.51 3.29
C THR A 296 -5.28 16.82 2.75
N ASP A 297 -6.18 17.77 2.55
CA ASP A 297 -5.94 19.15 2.12
C ASP A 297 -5.38 20.07 3.23
N ARG A 298 -4.97 19.49 4.37
CA ARG A 298 -4.45 20.24 5.52
C ARG A 298 -3.05 19.79 5.85
N VAL A 299 -2.26 20.73 6.36
CA VAL A 299 -0.95 20.44 6.96
C VAL A 299 -1.11 19.37 8.04
N ALA A 300 -0.20 18.40 8.06
CA ALA A 300 -0.17 17.32 9.04
C ALA A 300 1.17 17.34 9.79
N GLN A 301 1.14 17.00 11.08
CA GLN A 301 2.34 16.88 11.91
C GLN A 301 2.35 15.53 12.60
N PHE A 302 3.49 14.86 12.59
CA PHE A 302 3.64 13.55 13.18
C PHE A 302 5.09 13.27 13.56
N THR A 303 5.28 12.29 14.44
CA THR A 303 6.60 11.84 14.88
C THR A 303 6.76 10.35 14.61
N LEU A 304 7.95 9.94 14.17
CA LEU A 304 8.35 8.55 13.98
C LEU A 304 9.32 8.11 15.08
N TYR A 305 9.30 6.82 15.41
CA TYR A 305 10.29 6.23 16.33
C TYR A 305 11.69 6.20 15.70
N GLN A 306 11.77 5.78 14.44
CA GLN A 306 12.97 5.78 13.62
C GLN A 306 13.15 7.16 12.97
N GLY A 307 14.33 7.76 13.11
CA GLY A 307 14.65 8.98 12.39
C GLY A 307 15.05 8.68 10.95
N LEU A 308 14.67 9.58 10.04
CA LEU A 308 14.94 9.50 8.60
C LEU A 308 15.85 10.64 8.18
N SER A 309 16.63 10.42 7.11
CA SER A 309 17.54 11.44 6.58
C SER A 309 17.23 11.75 5.12
N SER A 310 17.50 12.97 4.67
CA SER A 310 17.31 13.39 3.27
C SER A 310 18.09 12.51 2.28
N SER A 311 19.25 11.97 2.68
CA SER A 311 20.04 11.03 1.86
C SER A 311 19.34 9.70 1.58
N GLN A 312 18.27 9.37 2.32
CA GLN A 312 17.46 8.16 2.16
C GLN A 312 16.20 8.42 1.33
N LEU A 313 15.88 9.68 1.00
CA LEU A 313 14.68 10.05 0.27
C LEU A 313 14.82 9.65 -1.20
N VAL A 314 13.87 8.84 -1.69
CA VAL A 314 13.87 8.32 -3.08
C VAL A 314 12.69 8.84 -3.91
N LEU A 315 11.65 9.38 -3.28
CA LEU A 315 10.51 9.97 -3.97
C LEU A 315 9.83 11.05 -3.14
N THR A 316 9.44 12.14 -3.78
CA THR A 316 8.57 13.20 -3.24
C THR A 316 7.67 13.74 -4.35
N ASN A 317 6.52 14.29 -4.00
CA ASN A 317 5.67 15.05 -4.93
C ASN A 317 5.86 16.57 -4.81
N LEU A 318 6.62 17.05 -3.82
CA LEU A 318 6.95 18.48 -3.72
C LEU A 318 7.76 18.94 -4.93
N LEU A 319 7.43 20.13 -5.43
CA LEU A 319 8.18 20.80 -6.49
C LEU A 319 9.44 21.47 -5.94
N GLU A 320 9.34 21.99 -4.72
CA GLU A 320 10.47 22.60 -4.03
C GLU A 320 11.35 21.54 -3.36
N PRO A 321 12.68 21.75 -3.32
CA PRO A 321 13.59 20.86 -2.60
C PRO A 321 13.23 20.74 -1.12
N ILE A 322 13.23 19.51 -0.61
CA ILE A 322 13.08 19.28 0.83
C ILE A 322 14.37 19.70 1.53
N PRO A 323 14.31 20.52 2.59
CA PRO A 323 15.49 20.88 3.38
C PRO A 323 16.26 19.66 3.86
N GLU A 324 17.59 19.76 3.85
CA GLU A 324 18.46 18.69 4.36
C GLU A 324 18.12 18.40 5.82
N HIS A 325 17.97 17.13 6.15
CA HIS A 325 17.64 16.67 7.49
C HIS A 325 18.35 15.35 7.76
N LYS A 326 18.81 15.17 9.00
CA LYS A 326 19.58 14.00 9.42
C LYS A 326 18.95 13.38 10.65
N ASN A 327 18.52 12.13 10.53
CA ASN A 327 17.86 11.38 11.60
C ASN A 327 16.65 12.13 12.20
N GLU A 328 15.90 12.86 11.35
CA GLU A 328 14.72 13.62 11.74
C GLU A 328 13.59 12.66 12.13
N LYS A 329 12.94 12.96 13.25
CA LYS A 329 11.82 12.16 13.76
C LYS A 329 10.51 12.90 13.66
N SER A 330 10.52 14.23 13.65
CA SER A 330 9.34 15.07 13.63
C SER A 330 9.16 15.69 12.25
N PHE A 331 7.99 15.43 11.66
CA PHE A 331 7.69 15.86 10.30
C PHE A 331 6.49 16.78 10.29
N LYS A 332 6.57 17.79 9.40
CA LYS A 332 5.45 18.63 9.01
C LYS A 332 5.25 18.44 7.51
N PHE A 333 4.13 17.83 7.13
CA PHE A 333 3.76 17.59 5.75
C PHE A 333 2.74 18.64 5.30
N HIS A 334 2.93 19.18 4.10
CA HIS A 334 1.97 19.99 3.36
C HIS A 334 0.74 19.15 2.97
N PRO A 335 -0.37 19.81 2.58
CA PRO A 335 -1.52 19.14 1.97
C PRO A 335 -1.09 18.13 0.90
N TYR A 336 -1.60 16.91 0.99
CA TYR A 336 -1.31 15.80 0.06
C TYR A 336 0.18 15.46 -0.18
N GLU A 337 1.09 15.91 0.67
CA GLU A 337 2.51 15.65 0.50
C GLU A 337 2.84 14.15 0.67
N ILE A 338 3.76 13.66 -0.18
CA ILE A 338 4.35 12.33 -0.05
C ILE A 338 5.85 12.39 0.11
N ARG A 339 6.39 11.47 0.90
CA ARG A 339 7.82 11.16 0.93
C ARG A 339 8.02 9.66 1.06
N VAL A 340 8.90 9.12 0.23
CA VAL A 340 9.34 7.72 0.32
C VAL A 340 10.81 7.69 0.63
N TYR A 341 11.18 7.01 1.70
CA TYR A 341 12.57 6.82 2.13
C TYR A 341 12.95 5.35 2.03
N ILE A 342 14.18 5.03 1.65
CA ILE A 342 14.74 3.67 1.70
C ILE A 342 16.00 3.70 2.59
N ILE A 343 15.99 2.85 3.61
CA ILE A 343 17.13 2.64 4.51
C ILE A 343 17.75 1.28 4.16
N ASP A 344 19.04 1.26 3.87
CA ASP A 344 19.82 0.02 3.77
C ASP A 344 20.41 -0.32 5.15
N TYR A 345 20.12 -1.52 5.65
CA TYR A 345 20.76 -2.06 6.85
C TYR A 345 22.01 -2.84 6.45
N LYS A 346 23.16 -2.48 7.02
CA LYS A 346 24.33 -3.36 6.91
C LYS A 346 24.01 -4.67 7.65
N LYS A 347 24.41 -5.84 7.10
CA LYS A 347 24.11 -7.20 7.64
C LYS A 347 24.21 -7.36 9.19
N LYS A 348 25.04 -6.56 9.87
CA LYS A 348 25.16 -6.55 11.34
C LYS A 348 23.99 -5.86 12.08
N GLU A 349 23.41 -4.79 11.52
CA GLU A 349 22.27 -4.07 12.12
C GLU A 349 20.97 -4.87 11.99
N LEU A 350 20.80 -5.64 10.92
CA LEU A 350 19.62 -6.49 10.71
C LEU A 350 19.50 -7.57 11.80
N HIS A 351 20.61 -8.19 12.18
CA HIS A 351 20.59 -9.20 13.24
C HIS A 351 20.18 -8.58 14.59
N HIS A 352 20.47 -7.28 14.78
CA HIS A 352 20.06 -6.53 15.96
C HIS A 352 18.57 -6.17 15.92
N LEU A 353 18.05 -5.71 14.77
CA LEU A 353 16.64 -5.37 14.56
C LEU A 353 15.71 -6.60 14.56
N GLN A 354 16.18 -7.75 14.06
CA GLN A 354 15.46 -9.02 14.13
C GLN A 354 15.37 -9.51 15.58
N LYS A 355 16.44 -9.36 16.37
CA LYS A 355 16.41 -9.63 17.81
C LYS A 355 15.46 -8.68 18.54
N GLU A 356 15.44 -7.41 18.17
CA GLU A 356 14.54 -6.40 18.76
C GLU A 356 13.07 -6.67 18.41
N LYS A 357 12.75 -6.99 17.14
CA LYS A 357 11.40 -7.40 16.71
C LYS A 357 10.94 -8.66 17.45
N HIS A 358 11.81 -9.67 17.56
CA HIS A 358 11.49 -10.90 18.30
C HIS A 358 11.22 -10.63 19.79
N ALA A 359 12.01 -9.75 20.42
CA ALA A 359 11.80 -9.35 21.80
C ALA A 359 10.47 -8.57 21.99
N ILE A 360 10.12 -7.69 21.06
CA ILE A 360 8.84 -6.95 21.08
C ILE A 360 7.65 -7.89 20.89
N ASP A 361 7.73 -8.84 19.96
CA ASP A 361 6.66 -9.79 19.68
C ASP A 361 6.48 -10.78 20.85
N GLN A 362 7.58 -11.23 21.47
CA GLN A 362 7.52 -11.99 22.72
C GLN A 362 6.89 -11.19 23.86
N SER A 363 7.24 -9.91 24.02
CA SER A 363 6.65 -9.03 25.04
C SER A 363 5.15 -8.83 24.85
N LYS A 364 4.70 -8.63 23.60
CA LYS A 364 3.27 -8.53 23.27
C LYS A 364 2.50 -9.82 23.55
N ASN A 365 3.08 -10.99 23.26
CA ASN A 365 2.48 -12.28 23.58
C ASN A 365 2.40 -12.53 25.09
N ILE A 366 3.42 -12.10 25.85
CA ILE A 366 3.38 -12.18 27.31
C ILE A 366 2.29 -11.24 27.87
N GLN A 367 2.19 -10.01 27.36
CA GLN A 367 1.13 -9.06 27.77
C GLN A 367 -0.28 -9.56 27.41
N SER A 368 -0.48 -10.16 26.24
CA SER A 368 -1.77 -10.73 25.86
C SER A 368 -2.13 -11.90 26.78
N THR A 369 -1.19 -12.79 27.08
CA THR A 369 -1.36 -13.92 28.00
C THR A 369 -1.72 -13.42 29.42
N LEU A 370 -1.00 -12.42 29.94
CA LEU A 370 -1.29 -11.78 31.22
C LEU A 370 -2.67 -11.14 31.27
N SER A 371 -3.09 -10.46 30.19
CA SER A 371 -4.43 -9.86 30.11
C SER A 371 -5.55 -10.91 30.08
N THR A 372 -5.27 -12.09 29.51
CA THR A 372 -6.22 -13.20 29.38
C THR A 372 -6.34 -13.96 30.70
N GLU A 373 -5.24 -14.16 31.42
CA GLU A 373 -5.23 -14.75 32.77
C GLU A 373 -5.86 -13.80 33.80
N THR A 374 -5.67 -12.49 33.67
CA THR A 374 -6.30 -11.50 34.57
C THR A 374 -7.80 -11.43 34.38
N LYS A 375 -8.32 -11.70 33.17
CA LYS A 375 -9.78 -11.82 32.90
C LYS A 375 -10.40 -13.13 33.37
N ARG A 376 -9.61 -14.18 33.65
CA ARG A 376 -10.09 -15.46 34.22
C ARG A 376 -10.19 -15.44 35.75
N LYS A 377 -9.94 -14.30 36.41
CA LYS A 377 -9.91 -14.16 37.88
C LYS A 377 -11.27 -14.17 38.58
N ASP A 378 -12.39 -14.25 37.86
CA ASP A 378 -13.72 -14.20 38.48
C ASP A 378 -14.29 -15.56 38.95
N ASP A 379 -13.54 -16.67 38.87
CA ASP A 379 -14.02 -17.96 39.38
C ASP A 379 -12.98 -18.74 40.22
N THR A 380 -13.25 -18.75 41.54
CA THR A 380 -12.97 -19.74 42.60
C THR A 380 -11.56 -20.30 42.93
N SER A 381 -11.28 -20.21 44.25
CA SER A 381 -10.48 -21.08 45.14
C SER A 381 -9.07 -20.62 45.58
N GLU A 382 -8.94 -20.43 46.90
CA GLU A 382 -7.81 -19.88 47.66
C GLU A 382 -6.53 -20.74 47.71
N SER A 383 -6.49 -21.91 47.06
CA SER A 383 -5.31 -22.81 47.12
C SER A 383 -4.38 -22.75 45.88
N LEU A 384 -4.77 -22.01 44.84
CA LEU A 384 -3.98 -21.82 43.61
C LEU A 384 -3.03 -20.60 43.66
N THR A 385 -3.14 -19.76 44.69
CA THR A 385 -2.56 -18.42 44.73
C THR A 385 -1.04 -18.38 44.96
N LYS A 386 -0.43 -19.30 45.72
CA LYS A 386 1.02 -19.22 46.01
C LYS A 386 1.93 -19.63 44.84
N ARG A 387 1.62 -20.71 44.11
CA ARG A 387 2.43 -21.15 42.96
C ARG A 387 2.26 -20.23 41.75
N GLN A 388 1.06 -19.67 41.56
CA GLN A 388 0.77 -18.75 40.46
C GLN A 388 1.30 -17.33 40.72
N THR A 389 1.30 -16.85 41.98
CA THR A 389 1.95 -15.57 42.33
C THR A 389 3.46 -15.62 42.07
N VAL A 390 4.11 -16.75 42.38
CA VAL A 390 5.53 -16.97 42.08
C VAL A 390 5.79 -17.02 40.56
N ALA A 391 4.86 -17.57 39.77
CA ALA A 391 4.97 -17.58 38.31
C ALA A 391 4.79 -16.17 37.70
N LEU A 392 3.83 -15.38 38.20
CA LEU A 392 3.63 -13.98 37.81
C LEU A 392 4.85 -13.12 38.18
N GLN A 393 5.39 -13.27 39.39
CA GLN A 393 6.62 -12.56 39.80
C GLN A 393 7.83 -12.94 38.93
N LYS A 394 7.96 -14.22 38.52
CA LYS A 394 8.99 -14.64 37.56
C LYS A 394 8.78 -14.03 36.18
N LEU A 395 7.54 -13.92 35.70
CA LEU A 395 7.22 -13.32 34.41
C LEU A 395 7.42 -11.80 34.40
N GLU A 396 7.04 -11.10 35.47
CA GLU A 396 7.33 -9.68 35.66
C GLU A 396 8.83 -9.41 35.71
N GLN A 397 9.59 -10.26 36.41
CA GLN A 397 11.05 -10.14 36.49
C GLN A 397 11.72 -10.46 35.15
N MET A 398 11.22 -11.42 34.37
CA MET A 398 11.67 -11.66 32.99
C MET A 398 11.34 -10.48 32.07
N SER A 399 10.14 -9.91 32.17
CA SER A 399 9.75 -8.71 31.41
C SER A 399 10.62 -7.51 31.78
N HIS A 400 10.93 -7.31 33.06
CA HIS A 400 11.80 -6.24 33.55
C HIS A 400 13.24 -6.44 33.09
N ASN A 401 13.77 -7.67 33.13
CA ASN A 401 15.11 -7.99 32.64
C ASN A 401 15.23 -7.83 31.11
N LEU A 402 14.16 -8.10 30.35
CA LEU A 402 14.12 -7.85 28.91
C LEU A 402 14.04 -6.36 28.59
N LEU A 403 13.32 -5.57 29.39
CA LEU A 403 13.32 -4.10 29.30
C LEU A 403 14.69 -3.53 29.63
N LEU A 404 15.33 -4.02 30.69
CA LEU A 404 16.68 -3.65 31.07
C LEU A 404 17.69 -4.08 30.00
N GLN A 405 17.59 -5.27 29.41
CA GLN A 405 18.43 -5.66 28.26
C GLN A 405 18.19 -4.79 27.03
N SER A 406 16.96 -4.32 26.79
CA SER A 406 16.65 -3.34 25.74
C SER A 406 17.31 -1.99 26.02
N GLU A 407 17.27 -1.50 27.26
CA GLU A 407 17.92 -0.26 27.69
C GLU A 407 19.46 -0.39 27.69
N GLN A 408 19.98 -1.55 28.09
CA GLN A 408 21.41 -1.85 28.12
C GLN A 408 21.96 -2.03 26.70
N ASN A 409 21.20 -2.65 25.79
CA ASN A 409 21.53 -2.68 24.36
C ASN A 409 21.45 -1.29 23.72
N GLN A 410 20.51 -0.43 24.13
CA GLN A 410 20.50 0.97 23.70
C GLN A 410 21.74 1.73 24.21
N ASN A 411 22.17 1.47 25.44
CA ASN A 411 23.37 2.06 26.02
C ASN A 411 24.66 1.49 25.39
N ASP A 412 24.70 0.22 25.03
CA ASP A 412 25.82 -0.42 24.32
C ASP A 412 25.92 0.10 22.87
N ILE A 413 24.78 0.35 22.21
CA ILE A 413 24.73 1.03 20.91
C ILE A 413 25.21 2.48 21.04
N ILE A 414 24.79 3.20 22.08
CA ILE A 414 25.27 4.57 22.35
C ILE A 414 26.77 4.55 22.65
N SER A 415 27.28 3.59 23.43
CA SER A 415 28.69 3.45 23.77
C SER A 415 29.53 3.09 22.54
N ALA A 416 29.07 2.13 21.72
CA ALA A 416 29.72 1.74 20.48
C ALA A 416 29.71 2.87 19.43
N LEU A 417 28.62 3.65 19.36
CA LEU A 417 28.55 4.86 18.53
C LEU A 417 29.49 5.94 19.07
N THR A 418 29.63 6.07 20.39
CA THR A 418 30.53 7.06 21.02
C THR A 418 32.00 6.70 20.77
N GLU A 419 32.38 5.42 20.90
CA GLU A 419 33.71 4.92 20.55
C GLU A 419 34.02 5.03 19.06
N ALA A 420 33.06 4.68 18.19
CA ALA A 420 33.21 4.83 16.75
C ALA A 420 33.37 6.30 16.34
N THR A 421 32.66 7.22 17.01
CA THR A 421 32.77 8.67 16.77
C THR A 421 34.11 9.21 17.26
N ALA A 422 34.60 8.76 18.42
CA ALA A 422 35.93 9.12 18.94
C ALA A 422 37.07 8.62 18.02
N LYS A 423 36.92 7.41 17.48
CA LYS A 423 37.88 6.83 16.52
C LYS A 423 37.88 7.57 15.19
N ALA A 424 36.71 7.92 14.65
CA ALA A 424 36.59 8.72 13.44
C ALA A 424 37.18 10.13 13.61
N LEU A 425 37.00 10.77 14.77
CA LEU A 425 37.62 12.07 15.08
C LEU A 425 39.15 11.98 15.15
N SER A 426 39.68 10.92 15.76
CA SER A 426 41.13 10.64 15.79
C SER A 426 41.69 10.40 14.38
N GLU A 427 41.00 9.64 13.53
CA GLU A 427 41.43 9.38 12.15
C GLU A 427 41.38 10.66 11.29
N ILE A 428 40.42 11.56 11.53
CA ILE A 428 40.35 12.88 10.87
C ILE A 428 41.49 13.80 11.33
N GLU A 429 41.86 13.79 12.61
CA GLU A 429 43.03 14.52 13.11
C GLU A 429 44.34 13.98 12.55
N THR A 430 44.45 12.65 12.41
CA THR A 430 45.62 11.98 11.85
C THR A 430 45.75 12.24 10.34
N SER A 431 44.62 12.27 9.61
CA SER A 431 44.56 12.62 8.19
C SER A 431 44.89 14.09 7.91
N LYS A 432 44.51 15.01 8.82
CA LYS A 432 44.93 16.43 8.79
C LYS A 432 46.44 16.62 9.03
N GLN A 433 47.09 15.71 9.77
CA GLN A 433 48.55 15.73 9.95
C GLN A 433 49.29 15.08 8.77
N GLN A 434 48.73 14.05 8.14
CA GLN A 434 49.33 13.35 7.00
C GLN A 434 49.20 14.12 5.67
N THR A 435 48.19 14.97 5.50
CA THR A 435 48.06 15.84 4.30
C THR A 435 49.10 16.98 4.23
N LYS A 436 49.97 17.13 5.24
CA LYS A 436 51.14 18.02 5.19
C LYS A 436 52.42 17.37 4.66
N HIS A 437 52.44 16.04 4.46
CA HIS A 437 53.64 15.36 3.95
C HIS A 437 53.31 14.22 2.98
N LYS A 438 53.80 14.42 1.74
CA LYS A 438 54.12 13.43 0.68
C LYS A 438 53.09 13.21 -0.44
N SER A 439 53.37 13.92 -1.54
CA SER A 439 53.44 13.37 -2.90
C SER A 439 54.35 12.13 -2.98
N THR A 440 53.97 11.05 -3.67
CA THR A 440 54.48 10.57 -4.99
C THR A 440 54.05 9.10 -5.24
N SER A 441 53.46 8.84 -6.43
CA SER A 441 53.49 7.65 -7.33
C SER A 441 53.75 6.22 -6.82
N VAL A 442 52.93 5.24 -7.29
CA VAL A 442 53.24 4.18 -8.31
C VAL A 442 52.03 3.20 -8.43
N GLU A 443 52.01 2.47 -9.54
CA GLU A 443 50.96 1.84 -10.34
C GLU A 443 50.92 0.28 -10.22
N ILE A 444 49.86 -0.36 -10.80
CA ILE A 444 49.65 -1.81 -11.17
C ILE A 444 49.41 -2.80 -9.97
N ASP A 445 48.52 -3.81 -9.91
CA ASP A 445 47.99 -4.78 -10.90
C ASP A 445 46.83 -5.67 -10.37
N GLN A 446 46.31 -6.53 -11.26
CA GLN A 446 45.06 -7.30 -11.29
C GLN A 446 44.87 -8.54 -10.36
N GLU A 447 43.58 -8.92 -10.26
CA GLU A 447 42.96 -10.26 -10.11
C GLU A 447 43.22 -11.15 -8.87
N ASN A 448 42.12 -11.60 -8.25
CA ASN A 448 41.84 -13.04 -8.06
C ASN A 448 40.39 -13.35 -7.66
N VAL A 449 39.85 -14.38 -8.31
CA VAL A 449 38.54 -15.04 -8.11
C VAL A 449 38.72 -16.22 -7.14
N VAL A 450 37.76 -16.45 -6.23
CA VAL A 450 37.63 -17.71 -5.45
C VAL A 450 36.13 -18.05 -5.30
N PRO A 451 35.72 -19.35 -5.37
CA PRO A 451 34.39 -19.76 -5.79
C PRO A 451 33.36 -19.92 -4.65
N ALA A 452 32.11 -20.12 -5.08
CA ALA A 452 30.92 -20.32 -4.26
C ALA A 452 30.94 -21.65 -3.50
N ASP A 453 30.60 -21.60 -2.22
CA ASP A 453 30.36 -22.76 -1.37
C ASP A 453 28.85 -22.99 -1.21
N SER A 454 28.42 -24.22 -1.49
CA SER A 454 27.05 -24.70 -1.40
C SER A 454 26.82 -25.30 -0.01
N SER A 455 26.06 -24.60 0.83
CA SER A 455 25.53 -25.18 2.07
C SER A 455 24.01 -25.34 1.96
N GLU A 456 23.54 -26.55 2.28
CA GLU A 456 22.13 -26.92 2.40
C GLU A 456 21.42 -25.97 3.37
N ILE A 457 20.39 -25.28 2.88
CA ILE A 457 19.57 -24.36 3.66
C ILE A 457 18.38 -25.14 4.21
N ASP A 458 18.25 -25.14 5.54
CA ASP A 458 17.11 -25.64 6.30
C ASP A 458 15.80 -24.93 5.86
N LEU A 459 14.91 -25.69 5.22
CA LEU A 459 13.75 -25.19 4.45
C LEU A 459 12.54 -24.81 5.32
N GLU A 460 12.50 -25.24 6.59
CA GLU A 460 11.32 -25.03 7.44
C GLU A 460 11.27 -23.65 8.11
N ASN A 461 12.42 -22.96 8.24
CA ASN A 461 12.52 -21.66 8.93
C ASN A 461 12.88 -20.48 8.02
N GLU A 462 12.80 -20.64 6.70
CA GLU A 462 13.14 -19.58 5.75
C GLU A 462 12.12 -18.41 5.81
N PRO A 463 12.58 -17.15 6.00
CA PRO A 463 11.70 -15.99 5.98
C PRO A 463 10.91 -15.89 4.67
N ILE A 464 9.63 -15.53 4.75
CA ILE A 464 8.66 -15.58 3.63
C ILE A 464 9.15 -14.86 2.36
N TYR A 465 9.86 -13.73 2.48
CA TYR A 465 10.38 -13.03 1.28
C TYR A 465 11.47 -13.83 0.56
N LYS A 466 12.27 -14.67 1.25
CA LYS A 466 13.25 -15.55 0.59
C LYS A 466 12.59 -16.70 -0.15
N LYS A 467 11.49 -17.25 0.38
CA LYS A 467 10.66 -18.24 -0.34
C LYS A 467 10.20 -17.65 -1.69
N ARG A 468 9.74 -16.40 -1.68
CA ARG A 468 9.33 -15.64 -2.88
C ARG A 468 10.49 -15.32 -3.85
N GLU A 469 11.66 -14.90 -3.35
CA GLU A 469 12.85 -14.68 -4.20
C GLU A 469 13.36 -15.97 -4.86
N ARG A 470 13.28 -17.10 -4.15
CA ARG A 470 13.67 -18.41 -4.67
C ARG A 470 12.70 -18.91 -5.73
N GLN A 471 11.40 -18.71 -5.54
CA GLN A 471 10.38 -19.02 -6.56
C GLN A 471 10.58 -18.19 -7.82
N ARG A 472 10.86 -16.88 -7.72
CA ARG A 472 11.25 -16.05 -8.88
C ARG A 472 12.48 -16.62 -9.58
N SER A 473 13.49 -17.01 -8.83
CA SER A 473 14.71 -17.61 -9.39
C SER A 473 14.40 -18.93 -10.10
N LEU A 474 13.49 -19.73 -9.58
CA LEU A 474 13.03 -20.99 -10.18
C LEU A 474 12.23 -20.75 -11.47
N VAL A 475 11.28 -19.81 -11.46
CA VAL A 475 10.46 -19.43 -12.62
C VAL A 475 11.31 -18.81 -13.73
N LEU A 476 12.25 -17.92 -13.39
CA LEU A 476 13.20 -17.35 -14.37
C LEU A 476 14.18 -18.41 -14.92
N HIS A 477 14.58 -19.38 -14.10
CA HIS A 477 15.46 -20.47 -14.52
C HIS A 477 14.73 -21.47 -15.43
N LEU A 478 13.47 -21.78 -15.14
CA LEU A 478 12.61 -22.59 -15.99
C LEU A 478 12.29 -21.87 -17.31
N GLY A 479 11.96 -20.58 -17.27
CA GLY A 479 11.71 -19.77 -18.47
C GLY A 479 12.92 -19.69 -19.41
N LYS A 480 14.14 -19.68 -18.88
CA LYS A 480 15.39 -19.76 -19.69
C LYS A 480 15.71 -21.15 -20.23
N LYS A 481 15.08 -22.20 -19.71
CA LYS A 481 15.29 -23.59 -20.15
C LYS A 481 14.28 -24.01 -21.23
N TYR A 482 13.17 -23.28 -21.36
CA TYR A 482 12.10 -23.52 -22.34
C TYR A 482 12.05 -22.50 -23.49
N HIS A 483 12.98 -21.56 -23.54
CA HIS A 483 13.38 -20.78 -24.72
C HIS A 483 14.73 -21.29 -25.22
#